data_AF-A0A2R5GWA6-F1
#
_entry.id   AF-A0A2R5GWA6-F1
#
_cell.length_a   1.000
_cell.length_b   1.000
_cell.length_c   1.000
_cell.angle_alpha   90.00
_cell.angle_beta   90.00
_cell.angle_gamma   90.00
#
_symmetry.space_group_name_H-M   'P 1'
#
loop_
_entity.id
_entity.type
_entity.pdbx_description
1 polymer ?
#
loop_
_entity_poly.entity_id
_entity_poly.type
_entity_poly.pdbx_seq_one_letter_code
_entity_poly.pdbx_strand_id
1 'polypeptide(L)'
;MTIMVAFVQVVSGLQRVFGPTYSWVEDWSWVPTAFSWTNVDPTGLPAVTGCIVNNNHASRLLMATLLPFLLLALLAIMYAATRLCFAKSRSSRVRLASTSSYLVAMLLFLVFPSVNTTIVQTFVCDTFEDGSRALRFDYATNCDERGWTYAYAVLMACVYVIGPIVAFIVLIRQSDKPEFRGAAFLHELYERPSDVRAGVLRPQRFYEVFELLRKYALTSLVLLVADGTLAQVAFALCVTFFATLMQASVRPYVEGLDNVLATVVHVQLFLLLSGLIISTVVQDIFALKACIVAMLCVSLPLAIVIIYKRLREGQQQSLQDIDEAVRGEKQEGGMMLRGRESSERPGEDDEESGGKAGFSYVIRNESRTAFFAEKRRGSLQGSYEEEDDIAVPVAGAALVDDPHALSFDQANVVRMTPTDLDEDTSVVTESAKVVDAKTSSLTLQ
;
A
#
# COMPACT_ATOMS: atom_id res chain seq x y z
N MET A 1 1.56 10.67 -2.90
CA MET A 1 0.48 10.78 -1.88
C MET A 1 1.00 11.34 -0.55
N THR A 2 2.11 10.81 -0.01
CA THR A 2 2.74 11.24 1.26
C THR A 2 2.99 12.75 1.34
N ILE A 3 3.48 13.37 0.26
CA ILE A 3 3.71 14.83 0.16
C ILE A 3 2.43 15.63 0.47
N MET A 4 1.30 15.23 -0.13
CA MET A 4 0.01 15.90 0.09
C MET A 4 -0.51 15.68 1.50
N VAL A 5 -0.43 14.44 2.01
CA VAL A 5 -0.85 14.14 3.39
C VAL A 5 -0.02 14.95 4.38
N ALA A 6 1.30 15.02 4.19
CA ALA A 6 2.20 15.82 5.01
C ALA A 6 1.85 17.32 4.99
N PHE A 7 1.57 17.86 3.81
CA PHE A 7 1.13 19.25 3.66
C PHE A 7 -0.16 19.52 4.41
N VAL A 8 -1.18 18.69 4.16
CA VAL A 8 -2.51 18.84 4.75
C VAL A 8 -2.44 18.73 6.27
N GLN A 9 -1.63 17.81 6.82
CA GLN A 9 -1.39 17.70 8.27
C GLN A 9 -0.81 18.97 8.89
N VAL A 10 0.17 19.60 8.24
CA VAL A 10 0.75 20.85 8.74
C VAL A 10 -0.26 21.98 8.66
N VAL A 11 -0.92 22.13 7.51
CA VAL A 11 -1.90 23.20 7.25
C VAL A 11 -3.09 23.13 8.22
N SER A 12 -3.64 21.93 8.45
CA SER A 12 -4.68 21.71 9.46
C SER A 12 -4.15 21.87 10.89
N GLY A 13 -2.87 21.55 11.13
CA GLY A 13 -2.17 21.83 12.38
C GLY A 13 -2.05 23.33 12.71
N LEU A 14 -1.92 24.20 11.71
CA LEU A 14 -1.82 25.65 11.92
C LEU A 14 -3.02 26.22 12.67
N GLN A 15 -4.23 25.70 12.44
CA GLN A 15 -5.42 26.12 13.21
C GLN A 15 -5.30 25.74 14.70
N ARG A 16 -4.71 24.59 15.02
CA ARG A 16 -4.49 24.20 16.43
C ARG A 16 -3.44 25.07 17.12
N VAL A 17 -2.48 25.59 16.36
CA VAL A 17 -1.43 26.48 16.87
C VAL A 17 -1.95 27.90 17.04
N PHE A 18 -2.53 28.47 15.97
CA PHE A 18 -2.85 29.88 15.88
C PHE A 18 -4.30 30.22 16.22
N GLY A 19 -5.21 29.24 16.19
CA GLY A 19 -6.65 29.44 16.46
C GLY A 19 -6.98 30.10 17.79
N PRO A 20 -6.37 29.68 18.92
CA PRO A 20 -6.66 30.31 20.21
C PRO A 20 -6.15 31.75 20.32
N THR A 21 -5.20 32.16 19.47
CA THR A 21 -4.55 33.48 19.52
C THR A 21 -5.18 34.45 18.53
N TYR A 22 -5.63 33.96 17.37
CA TYR A 22 -6.07 34.81 16.28
C TYR A 22 -7.47 34.47 15.77
N SER A 23 -8.35 35.47 15.73
CA SER A 23 -9.77 35.35 15.38
C SER A 23 -10.05 35.03 13.91
N TRP A 24 -9.14 35.35 12.98
CA TRP A 24 -9.30 35.07 11.55
C TRP A 24 -9.35 33.56 11.22
N VAL A 25 -8.99 32.71 12.18
CA VAL A 25 -9.04 31.25 12.04
C VAL A 25 -10.47 30.72 11.92
N GLU A 26 -11.48 31.47 12.37
CA GLU A 26 -12.89 31.08 12.21
C GLU A 26 -13.31 30.98 10.73
N ASP A 27 -12.86 31.92 9.89
CA ASP A 27 -13.05 31.94 8.43
C ASP A 27 -12.37 30.74 7.73
N TRP A 28 -11.38 30.11 8.39
CA TRP A 28 -10.58 28.99 7.88
C TRP A 28 -11.07 27.62 8.35
N SER A 29 -12.04 27.57 9.26
CA SER A 29 -12.48 26.35 9.95
C SER A 29 -12.90 25.19 9.03
N TRP A 30 -13.39 25.50 7.82
CA TRP A 30 -13.81 24.50 6.84
C TRP A 30 -12.64 23.65 6.31
N VAL A 31 -11.41 24.17 6.26
CA VAL A 31 -10.24 23.45 5.72
C VAL A 31 -9.84 22.28 6.62
N PRO A 32 -9.49 22.47 7.91
CA PRO A 32 -9.21 21.34 8.78
C PRO A 32 -10.44 20.46 9.02
N THR A 33 -11.66 20.97 8.86
CA THR A 33 -12.86 20.10 8.88
C THR A 33 -12.86 19.11 7.72
N ALA A 34 -12.66 19.60 6.49
CA ALA A 34 -12.61 18.78 5.27
C ALA A 34 -11.46 17.77 5.28
N PHE A 35 -10.36 18.12 5.94
CA PHE A 35 -9.14 17.31 5.99
C PHE A 35 -8.88 16.67 7.35
N SER A 36 -9.87 16.66 8.24
CA SER A 36 -9.76 16.10 9.60
C SER A 36 -9.28 14.65 9.58
N TRP A 37 -9.69 13.87 8.58
CA TRP A 37 -9.26 12.48 8.37
C TRP A 37 -7.75 12.27 8.25
N THR A 38 -6.96 13.31 7.91
CA THR A 38 -5.50 13.23 7.80
C THR A 38 -4.76 13.38 9.13
N ASN A 39 -5.45 13.85 10.17
CA ASN A 39 -4.94 13.89 11.53
C ASN A 39 -5.76 12.94 12.38
N VAL A 40 -5.12 11.92 12.93
CA VAL A 40 -5.77 11.12 13.98
C VAL A 40 -5.86 12.02 15.22
N ASP A 41 -7.00 12.68 15.37
CA ASP A 41 -7.28 13.62 16.45
C ASP A 41 -8.37 13.08 17.38
N PRO A 42 -7.98 12.52 18.55
CA PRO A 42 -8.94 12.04 19.53
C PRO A 42 -9.58 13.16 20.36
N THR A 43 -9.18 14.43 20.19
CA THR A 43 -9.77 15.56 20.93
C THR A 43 -11.21 15.88 20.53
N GLY A 44 -11.67 15.37 19.38
CA GLY A 44 -13.09 15.40 18.99
C GLY A 44 -13.95 14.33 19.66
N LEU A 45 -13.36 13.27 20.23
CA LEU A 45 -14.12 12.18 20.87
C LEU A 45 -14.91 12.67 22.09
N PRO A 46 -14.36 13.50 23.00
CA PRO A 46 -15.13 14.09 24.11
C PRO A 46 -16.31 14.96 23.71
N ALA A 47 -16.30 15.57 22.51
CA ALA A 47 -17.45 16.33 22.03
C ALA A 47 -18.64 15.41 21.70
N VAL A 48 -18.36 14.16 21.29
CA VAL A 48 -19.35 13.14 20.96
C VAL A 48 -19.71 12.28 22.20
N THR A 49 -18.74 12.04 23.09
CA THR A 49 -18.88 11.22 24.30
C THR A 49 -18.95 12.04 25.59
N GLY A 50 -19.34 13.32 25.50
CA GLY A 50 -19.27 14.30 26.60
C GLY A 50 -20.05 13.92 27.87
N CYS A 51 -20.92 12.90 27.79
CA CYS A 51 -21.62 12.33 28.94
C CYS A 51 -20.82 11.23 29.69
N ILE A 52 -19.80 10.65 29.07
CA ILE A 52 -19.03 9.51 29.63
C ILE A 52 -17.63 9.94 30.07
N VAL A 53 -17.03 10.90 29.37
CA VAL A 53 -15.66 11.36 29.63
C VAL A 53 -15.66 12.86 29.85
N ASN A 54 -15.13 13.30 31.00
CA ASN A 54 -15.02 14.73 31.30
C ASN A 54 -14.10 15.40 30.28
N ASN A 55 -14.59 16.47 29.65
CA ASN A 55 -13.88 17.18 28.58
C ASN A 55 -12.85 18.18 29.13
N ASN A 56 -11.96 17.71 30.01
CA ASN A 56 -10.83 18.47 30.53
C ASN A 56 -9.53 18.14 29.78
N HIS A 57 -8.52 18.98 29.97
CA HIS A 57 -7.22 18.80 29.33
C HIS A 57 -6.55 17.46 29.66
N ALA A 58 -6.68 16.99 30.91
CA ALA A 58 -6.11 15.72 31.35
C ALA A 58 -6.65 14.52 30.53
N SER A 59 -7.97 14.45 30.34
CA SER A 59 -8.59 13.41 29.51
C SER A 59 -8.11 13.50 28.06
N ARG A 60 -8.03 14.70 27.48
CA ARG A 60 -7.54 14.91 26.10
C ARG A 60 -6.10 14.44 25.94
N LEU A 61 -5.23 14.75 26.89
CA LEU A 61 -3.83 14.31 26.89
C LEU A 61 -3.72 12.78 26.99
N LEU A 62 -4.50 12.16 27.87
CA LEU A 62 -4.54 10.70 28.00
C LEU A 62 -5.04 10.03 26.72
N MET A 63 -6.14 10.51 26.12
CA MET A 63 -6.64 9.91 24.88
C MET A 63 -5.69 10.11 23.70
N ALA A 64 -5.09 11.30 23.57
CA ALA A 64 -4.11 11.59 22.54
C ALA A 64 -2.89 10.65 22.61
N THR A 65 -2.42 10.34 23.80
CA THR A 65 -1.23 9.49 24.00
C THR A 65 -1.56 8.00 24.09
N LEU A 66 -2.65 7.59 24.73
CA LEU A 66 -2.98 6.18 24.91
C LEU A 66 -3.65 5.55 23.68
N LEU A 67 -4.42 6.30 22.88
CA LEU A 67 -5.09 5.74 21.70
C LEU A 67 -4.08 5.17 20.68
N PRO A 68 -2.99 5.86 20.31
CA PRO A 68 -1.98 5.27 19.44
C PRO A 68 -1.35 3.99 20.02
N PHE A 69 -1.08 3.94 21.33
CA PHE A 69 -0.57 2.72 21.97
C PHE A 69 -1.58 1.57 21.91
N LEU A 70 -2.86 1.86 22.13
CA LEU A 70 -3.93 0.88 22.01
C LEU A 70 -4.03 0.36 20.57
N LEU A 71 -3.96 1.23 19.57
CA LEU A 71 -3.95 0.84 18.15
C LEU A 71 -2.71 0.00 17.80
N LEU A 72 -1.53 0.35 18.31
CA LEU A 72 -0.31 -0.43 18.14
C LEU A 72 -0.42 -1.81 18.82
N ALA A 73 -0.99 -1.88 20.01
CA ALA A 73 -1.24 -3.14 20.71
C ALA A 73 -2.23 -4.03 19.94
N LEU A 74 -3.31 -3.45 19.41
CA LEU A 74 -4.27 -4.17 18.56
C LEU A 74 -3.59 -4.69 17.28
N LEU A 75 -2.76 -3.88 16.61
CA LEU A 75 -1.99 -4.34 15.45
C LEU A 75 -1.01 -5.46 15.81
N ALA A 76 -0.38 -5.41 16.99
CA ALA A 76 0.50 -6.46 17.48
C ALA A 76 -0.25 -7.76 17.80
N ILE A 77 -1.44 -7.67 18.42
CA ILE A 77 -2.32 -8.82 18.69
C ILE A 77 -2.80 -9.43 17.37
N MET A 78 -3.26 -8.62 16.43
CA MET A 78 -3.68 -9.07 15.10
C MET A 78 -2.52 -9.73 14.36
N TYR A 79 -1.32 -9.15 14.39
CA TYR A 79 -0.12 -9.74 13.83
C TYR A 79 0.17 -11.11 14.47
N ALA A 80 0.15 -11.22 15.80
CA ALA A 80 0.40 -12.46 16.51
C ALA A 80 -0.66 -13.53 16.19
N ALA A 81 -1.94 -13.18 16.23
CA ALA A 81 -3.05 -14.07 15.91
C ALA A 81 -2.96 -14.57 14.46
N THR A 82 -2.75 -13.67 13.48
CA THR A 82 -2.60 -14.05 12.08
C THR A 82 -1.33 -14.89 11.85
N ARG A 83 -0.25 -14.60 12.58
CA ARG A 83 0.99 -15.35 12.51
C ARG A 83 0.82 -16.79 13.01
N LEU A 84 0.10 -16.97 14.12
CA LEU A 84 -0.15 -18.28 14.74
C LEU A 84 -1.18 -19.11 13.96
N CYS A 85 -2.27 -18.49 13.51
CA CYS A 85 -3.38 -19.20 12.87
C CYS A 85 -3.18 -19.42 11.36
N PHE A 86 -2.62 -18.45 10.64
CA PHE A 86 -2.67 -18.42 9.16
C PHE A 86 -1.29 -18.39 8.48
N ALA A 87 -0.23 -17.93 9.16
CA ALA A 87 1.10 -17.78 8.55
C ALA A 87 2.03 -19.00 8.75
N LYS A 88 1.57 -20.20 8.32
CA LYS A 88 2.41 -21.42 8.37
C LYS A 88 3.63 -21.35 7.43
N SER A 89 3.47 -20.78 6.23
CA SER A 89 4.54 -20.67 5.22
C SER A 89 5.43 -19.42 5.42
N ARG A 90 6.73 -19.54 5.10
CA ARG A 90 7.71 -18.44 5.13
C ARG A 90 7.25 -17.24 4.30
N SER A 91 6.68 -17.48 3.12
CA SER A 91 6.19 -16.41 2.23
C SER A 91 5.03 -15.62 2.88
N SER A 92 4.07 -16.32 3.51
CA SER A 92 2.97 -15.65 4.23
C SER A 92 3.45 -14.86 5.44
N ARG A 93 4.49 -15.33 6.16
CA ARG A 93 5.08 -14.58 7.30
C ARG A 93 5.75 -13.29 6.86
N VAL A 94 6.52 -13.34 5.77
CA VAL A 94 7.17 -12.15 5.20
C VAL A 94 6.13 -11.14 4.73
N ARG A 95 5.08 -11.58 4.03
CA ARG A 95 3.97 -10.69 3.62
C ARG A 95 3.30 -10.04 4.83
N LEU A 96 2.96 -10.83 5.85
CA LEU A 96 2.34 -10.32 7.07
C LEU A 96 3.23 -9.30 7.81
N ALA A 97 4.52 -9.58 7.95
CA ALA A 97 5.48 -8.67 8.56
C ALA A 97 5.61 -7.37 7.77
N SER A 98 5.71 -7.47 6.45
CA SER A 98 5.75 -6.31 5.55
C SER A 98 4.50 -5.44 5.71
N THR A 99 3.29 -6.02 5.60
CA THR A 99 2.04 -5.28 5.79
C THR A 99 1.93 -4.67 7.19
N SER A 100 2.34 -5.39 8.24
CA SER A 100 2.34 -4.87 9.60
C SER A 100 3.31 -3.68 9.75
N SER A 101 4.52 -3.78 9.19
CA SER A 101 5.50 -2.69 9.21
C SER A 101 5.00 -1.42 8.49
N TYR A 102 4.29 -1.59 7.37
CA TYR A 102 3.62 -0.50 6.67
C TYR A 102 2.58 0.18 7.57
N LEU A 103 1.67 -0.59 8.16
CA LEU A 103 0.61 -0.06 9.02
C LEU A 103 1.16 0.67 10.26
N VAL A 104 2.19 0.11 10.90
CA VAL A 104 2.84 0.73 12.06
C VAL A 104 3.51 2.05 11.67
N ALA A 105 4.30 2.07 10.60
CA ALA A 105 4.96 3.28 10.12
C ALA A 105 3.96 4.37 9.72
N MET A 106 2.88 3.97 9.03
CA MET A 106 1.82 4.88 8.60
C MET A 106 1.07 5.46 9.81
N LEU A 107 0.70 4.62 10.78
CA LEU A 107 0.07 5.06 12.03
C LEU A 107 0.96 6.06 12.77
N LEU A 108 2.25 5.76 12.96
CA LEU A 108 3.21 6.66 13.60
C LEU A 108 3.30 8.01 12.88
N PHE A 109 3.36 7.99 11.54
CA PHE A 109 3.37 9.20 10.72
C PHE A 109 2.11 10.06 10.88
N LEU A 110 0.92 9.43 10.99
CA LEU A 110 -0.34 10.14 11.13
C LEU A 110 -0.55 10.75 12.51
N VAL A 111 -0.22 10.01 13.57
CA VAL A 111 -0.45 10.46 14.95
C VAL A 111 0.59 11.48 15.39
N PHE A 112 1.80 11.45 14.82
CA PHE A 112 2.93 12.27 15.25
C PHE A 112 2.62 13.77 15.43
N PRO A 113 2.10 14.51 14.43
CA PRO A 113 1.84 15.94 14.60
C PRO A 113 0.75 16.21 15.64
N SER A 114 -0.30 15.38 15.66
CA SER A 114 -1.46 15.54 16.53
C SER A 114 -1.10 15.36 18.02
N VAL A 115 -0.38 14.27 18.32
CA VAL A 115 -0.01 13.92 19.69
C VAL A 115 1.03 14.88 20.25
N ASN A 116 2.07 15.22 19.47
CA ASN A 116 3.10 16.17 19.92
C ASN A 116 2.53 17.56 20.19
N THR A 117 1.57 18.01 19.38
CA THR A 117 0.88 19.30 19.62
C THR A 117 0.10 19.25 20.92
N THR A 118 -0.69 18.19 21.16
CA THR A 118 -1.47 18.02 22.40
C THR A 118 -0.57 17.97 23.64
N ILE A 119 0.58 17.30 23.54
CA ILE A 119 1.57 17.27 24.62
C ILE A 119 2.11 18.68 24.87
N VAL A 120 2.51 19.42 23.84
CA VAL A 120 3.08 20.76 24.01
C VAL A 120 2.06 21.77 24.57
N GLN A 121 0.78 21.61 24.25
CA GLN A 121 -0.30 22.45 24.81
C GLN A 121 -0.33 22.43 26.35
N THR A 122 0.15 21.37 27.00
CA THR A 122 0.24 21.27 28.49
C THR A 122 1.20 22.30 29.12
N PHE A 123 2.14 22.83 28.32
CA PHE A 123 3.15 23.76 28.79
C PHE A 123 2.77 25.23 28.56
N VAL A 124 1.71 25.48 27.78
CA VAL A 124 1.29 26.82 27.35
C VAL A 124 0.22 27.39 28.30
N CYS A 125 0.54 28.51 28.95
CA CYS A 125 -0.30 29.13 29.96
C CYS A 125 -0.46 30.63 29.73
N ASP A 126 -1.65 31.14 29.98
CA ASP A 126 -1.93 32.57 30.03
C ASP A 126 -1.98 33.07 31.46
N THR A 127 -1.56 34.31 31.65
CA THR A 127 -1.61 35.04 32.92
C THR A 127 -2.77 36.03 32.88
N PHE A 128 -3.64 36.00 33.89
CA PHE A 128 -4.73 36.95 34.04
C PHE A 128 -4.34 38.14 34.93
N GLU A 129 -5.18 39.18 34.95
CA GLU A 129 -4.95 40.41 35.73
C GLU A 129 -4.91 40.17 37.25
N ASP A 130 -5.60 39.13 37.73
CA ASP A 130 -5.59 38.70 39.13
C ASP A 130 -4.30 37.94 39.53
N GLY A 131 -3.37 37.76 38.59
CA GLY A 131 -2.14 37.00 38.78
C GLY A 131 -2.31 35.49 38.67
N SER A 132 -3.53 34.98 38.45
CA SER A 132 -3.77 33.57 38.21
C SER A 132 -3.24 33.15 36.84
N ARG A 133 -2.80 31.90 36.74
CA ARG A 133 -2.32 31.31 35.49
C ARG A 133 -3.16 30.12 35.14
N ALA A 134 -3.77 30.12 33.96
CA ALA A 134 -4.52 28.97 33.47
C ALA A 134 -4.01 28.50 32.10
N LEU A 135 -4.36 27.28 31.75
CA LEU A 135 -3.97 26.68 30.49
C LEU A 135 -4.73 27.34 29.34
N ARG A 136 -4.02 27.84 28.32
CA ARG A 136 -4.67 28.52 27.17
C ARG A 136 -5.72 27.66 26.47
N PHE A 137 -5.43 26.36 26.38
CA PHE A 137 -6.27 25.38 25.69
C PHE A 137 -7.37 24.79 26.58
N ASP A 138 -7.38 25.12 27.87
CA ASP A 138 -8.41 24.75 28.86
C ASP A 138 -8.32 25.66 30.08
N TYR A 139 -8.97 26.83 30.01
CA TYR A 139 -8.91 27.84 31.09
C TYR A 139 -9.54 27.39 32.41
N ALA A 140 -10.23 26.24 32.46
CA ALA A 140 -10.69 25.66 33.71
C ALA A 140 -9.56 25.02 34.52
N THR A 141 -8.39 24.80 33.91
CA THR A 141 -7.23 24.15 34.53
C THR A 141 -6.16 25.19 34.91
N ASN A 142 -5.85 25.28 36.21
CA ASN A 142 -4.78 26.14 36.72
C ASN A 142 -3.39 25.57 36.42
N CYS A 143 -2.48 26.44 35.98
CA CYS A 143 -1.12 26.09 35.59
C CYS A 143 -0.17 25.86 36.79
N ASP A 144 -0.49 26.38 37.97
CA ASP A 144 0.36 26.20 39.15
C ASP A 144 0.06 24.88 39.88
N GLU A 145 -1.12 24.30 39.63
CA GLU A 145 -1.61 23.06 40.25
C GLU A 145 -1.60 21.87 39.28
N ARG A 146 -0.71 21.86 38.28
CA ARG A 146 -0.68 20.83 37.21
C ARG A 146 -0.47 19.39 37.71
N GLY A 147 0.02 19.19 38.94
CA GLY A 147 0.11 17.88 39.58
C GLY A 147 0.80 16.83 38.71
N TRP A 148 0.15 15.68 38.51
CA TRP A 148 0.66 14.56 37.72
C TRP A 148 0.67 14.82 36.21
N THR A 149 -0.17 15.74 35.70
CA THR A 149 -0.31 15.97 34.25
C THR A 149 0.95 16.55 33.63
N TYR A 150 1.65 17.43 34.34
CA TYR A 150 2.93 18.00 33.89
C TYR A 150 4.01 16.92 33.75
N ALA A 151 4.19 16.09 34.78
CA ALA A 151 5.17 15.00 34.75
C ALA A 151 4.86 13.97 33.65
N TYR A 152 3.57 13.65 33.47
CA TYR A 152 3.10 12.77 32.39
C TYR A 152 3.39 13.37 31.01
N ALA A 153 3.13 14.67 30.81
CA ALA A 153 3.40 15.35 29.55
C ALA A 153 4.90 15.37 29.20
N VAL A 154 5.78 15.61 30.18
CA VAL A 154 7.24 15.56 29.97
C VAL A 154 7.69 14.16 29.56
N LEU A 155 7.20 13.13 30.26
CA LEU A 155 7.48 11.73 29.91
C LEU A 155 7.04 11.43 28.47
N MET A 156 5.80 11.79 28.12
CA MET A 156 5.24 11.53 26.79
C MET A 156 5.90 12.35 25.70
N ALA A 157 6.39 13.57 25.99
CA ALA A 157 7.18 14.37 25.06
C ALA A 157 8.46 13.61 24.66
N CYS A 158 9.18 13.02 25.61
CA CYS A 158 10.35 12.21 25.30
C CYS A 158 9.98 11.00 24.42
N VAL A 159 8.88 10.32 24.72
CA VAL A 159 8.43 9.14 23.97
C VAL A 159 8.00 9.48 22.54
N TYR A 160 7.18 10.52 22.35
CA TYR A 160 6.59 10.85 21.04
C TYR A 160 7.46 11.75 20.16
N VAL A 161 8.47 12.42 20.72
CA VAL A 161 9.48 13.12 19.92
C VAL A 161 10.58 12.15 19.51
N ILE A 162 11.21 11.46 20.47
CA ILE A 162 12.38 10.63 20.21
C ILE A 162 11.99 9.28 19.60
N GLY A 163 10.92 8.65 20.10
CA GLY A 163 10.49 7.31 19.69
C GLY A 163 10.26 7.19 18.18
N PRO A 164 9.38 7.99 17.57
CA PRO A 164 9.14 7.97 16.13
C PRO A 164 10.38 8.28 15.28
N ILE A 165 11.23 9.22 15.71
CA ILE A 165 12.50 9.53 15.02
C ILE A 165 13.41 8.30 15.00
N VAL A 166 13.65 7.69 16.16
CA VAL A 166 14.48 6.49 16.29
C VAL A 166 13.87 5.33 15.52
N ALA A 167 12.56 5.12 15.63
CA ALA A 167 11.84 4.07 14.90
C ALA A 167 12.00 4.22 13.39
N PHE A 168 11.86 5.44 12.84
CA PHE A 168 12.00 5.69 11.41
C PHE A 168 13.46 5.46 10.96
N ILE A 169 14.45 5.91 11.74
CA ILE A 169 15.86 5.64 11.47
C ILE A 169 16.15 4.13 11.46
N VAL A 170 15.60 3.37 12.42
CA VAL A 170 15.77 1.92 12.49
C VAL A 170 15.09 1.22 11.31
N LEU A 171 13.86 1.61 10.96
CA LEU A 171 13.12 1.05 9.83
C LEU A 171 13.84 1.32 8.50
N ILE A 172 14.37 2.53 8.30
CA ILE A 172 15.17 2.88 7.12
C ILE A 172 16.47 2.09 7.08
N ARG A 173 17.14 1.85 8.22
CA ARG A 173 18.36 1.03 8.25
C ARG A 173 18.12 -0.46 8.06
N GLN A 174 16.92 -0.94 8.36
CA GLN A 174 16.57 -2.36 8.25
C GLN A 174 15.70 -2.67 7.04
N SER A 175 15.44 -1.69 6.16
CA SER A 175 14.56 -1.85 5.00
C SER A 175 15.04 -2.91 4.00
N ASP A 176 16.34 -3.22 3.98
CA ASP A 176 16.92 -4.29 3.16
C ASP A 176 16.36 -5.67 3.53
N LYS A 177 15.85 -5.85 4.76
CA LYS A 177 15.26 -7.11 5.19
C LYS A 177 13.83 -7.23 4.64
N PRO A 178 13.43 -8.42 4.16
CA PRO A 178 12.11 -8.61 3.54
C PRO A 178 10.94 -8.36 4.50
N GLU A 179 11.17 -8.45 5.81
CA GLU A 179 10.18 -8.22 6.86
C GLU A 179 9.80 -6.74 7.03
N PHE A 180 10.72 -5.81 6.73
CA PHE A 180 10.51 -4.36 6.88
C PHE A 180 10.25 -3.64 5.57
N ARG A 181 10.15 -4.38 4.47
CA ARG A 181 9.96 -3.83 3.12
C ARG A 181 8.66 -3.03 2.99
N GLY A 182 7.64 -3.30 3.82
CA GLY A 182 6.40 -2.52 3.80
C GLY A 182 6.57 -1.10 4.33
N ALA A 183 7.52 -0.86 5.24
CA ALA A 183 7.89 0.49 5.67
C ALA A 183 8.74 1.23 4.62
N ALA A 184 9.05 0.60 3.48
CA ALA A 184 9.87 1.22 2.45
C ALA A 184 9.25 2.48 1.84
N PHE A 185 7.93 2.65 1.90
CA PHE A 185 7.27 3.87 1.42
C PHE A 185 7.83 5.17 2.05
N LEU A 186 8.45 5.07 3.25
CA LEU A 186 9.12 6.20 3.92
C LEU A 186 10.35 6.70 3.16
N HIS A 187 11.04 5.84 2.39
CA HIS A 187 12.25 6.21 1.65
C HIS A 187 12.22 5.88 0.16
N GLU A 188 11.24 5.11 -0.31
CA GLU A 188 11.05 4.73 -1.71
C GLU A 188 10.89 5.93 -2.63
N LEU A 189 10.30 7.03 -2.13
CA LEU A 189 10.21 8.30 -2.87
C LEU A 189 11.60 8.94 -3.12
N TYR A 190 12.61 8.58 -2.33
CA TYR A 190 13.96 9.15 -2.35
C TYR A 190 15.03 8.18 -2.92
N GLU A 191 14.67 6.91 -3.16
CA GLU A 191 15.61 5.85 -3.53
C GLU A 191 15.44 5.35 -4.97
N ARG A 192 16.52 5.34 -5.77
CA ARG A 192 16.51 4.81 -7.14
C ARG A 192 16.66 3.27 -7.18
N PRO A 193 15.90 2.56 -8.02
CA PRO A 193 15.94 1.09 -8.11
C PRO A 193 17.32 0.49 -8.46
N SER A 194 18.15 1.23 -9.20
CA SER A 194 19.50 0.78 -9.62
C SER A 194 20.55 0.84 -8.51
N ASP A 195 20.28 1.54 -7.41
CA ASP A 195 21.29 1.92 -6.42
C ASP A 195 21.33 0.99 -5.20
N VAL A 196 20.44 -0.01 -5.09
CA VAL A 196 20.39 -0.99 -3.99
C VAL A 196 21.71 -1.79 -3.86
N ARG A 197 22.50 -1.91 -4.94
CA ARG A 197 23.80 -2.62 -4.94
C ARG A 197 24.99 -1.77 -4.49
N ALA A 198 24.87 -0.45 -4.44
CA ALA A 198 25.95 0.42 -3.99
C ALA A 198 25.71 0.79 -2.53
N GLY A 199 26.40 0.14 -1.60
CA GLY A 199 26.28 0.33 -0.13
C GLY A 199 26.70 1.72 0.40
N VAL A 200 26.49 2.78 -0.36
CA VAL A 200 26.76 4.17 0.03
C VAL A 200 25.50 4.72 0.73
N LEU A 201 25.60 5.01 2.04
CA LEU A 201 24.57 5.74 2.78
C LEU A 201 24.39 7.12 2.16
N ARG A 202 23.42 7.28 1.25
CA ARG A 202 23.06 8.62 0.77
C ARG A 202 22.20 9.34 1.82
N PRO A 203 22.48 10.63 2.10
CA PRO A 203 21.72 11.43 3.07
C PRO A 203 20.24 11.57 2.69
N GLN A 204 19.90 11.40 1.41
CA GLN A 204 18.52 11.44 0.89
C GLN A 204 17.59 10.40 1.54
N ARG A 205 18.10 9.23 1.95
CA ARG A 205 17.29 8.20 2.62
C ARG A 205 16.70 8.67 3.94
N PHE A 206 17.32 9.66 4.59
CA PHE A 206 16.86 10.22 5.88
C PHE A 206 16.04 11.50 5.71
N TYR A 207 15.69 11.89 4.48
CA TYR A 207 14.89 13.10 4.23
C TYR A 207 13.52 13.04 4.91
N GLU A 208 12.94 11.85 5.06
CA GLU A 208 11.69 11.67 5.80
C GLU A 208 11.80 12.08 7.29
N VAL A 209 12.97 11.86 7.91
CA VAL A 209 13.23 12.30 9.28
C VAL A 209 13.30 13.83 9.34
N PHE A 210 13.88 14.46 8.33
CA PHE A 210 13.86 15.92 8.20
C PHE A 210 12.43 16.46 8.06
N GLU A 211 11.59 15.84 7.22
CA GLU A 211 10.18 16.20 7.11
C GLU A 211 9.42 16.04 8.43
N LEU A 212 9.71 14.98 9.19
CA LEU A 212 9.13 14.75 10.52
C LEU A 212 9.53 15.86 11.52
N LEU A 213 10.81 16.23 11.55
CA LEU A 213 11.34 17.32 12.39
C LEU A 213 10.74 18.68 11.99
N ARG A 214 10.61 18.94 10.69
CA ARG A 214 9.96 20.15 10.17
C ARG A 214 8.50 20.23 10.63
N LYS A 215 7.75 19.12 10.54
CA LYS A 215 6.38 19.06 11.05
C LYS A 215 6.33 19.38 12.54
N TYR A 216 7.16 18.73 13.35
CA TYR A 216 7.24 19.01 14.79
C TYR A 216 7.53 20.49 15.09
N ALA A 217 8.46 21.09 14.34
CA ALA A 217 8.80 22.50 14.52
C ALA A 217 7.59 23.42 14.24
N LEU A 218 6.82 23.12 13.19
CA LEU A 218 5.70 23.95 12.74
C LEU A 218 4.38 23.69 13.47
N THR A 219 4.18 22.52 14.06
CA THR A 219 2.93 22.19 14.79
C THR A 219 3.09 22.30 16.30
N SER A 220 4.30 22.08 16.83
CA SER A 220 4.50 21.92 18.27
C SER A 220 5.55 22.89 18.82
N LEU A 221 6.77 22.93 18.28
CA LEU A 221 7.81 23.83 18.81
C LEU A 221 7.41 25.31 18.76
N VAL A 222 6.71 25.72 17.70
CA VAL A 222 6.19 27.09 17.53
C VAL A 222 5.29 27.53 18.69
N LEU A 223 4.57 26.63 19.37
CA LEU A 223 3.74 26.96 20.54
C LEU A 223 4.56 27.37 21.76
N LEU A 224 5.83 26.97 21.83
CA LEU A 224 6.74 27.32 22.92
C LEU A 224 7.48 28.64 22.66
N VAL A 225 7.49 29.11 21.40
CA VAL A 225 8.26 30.28 20.99
C VAL A 225 7.38 31.52 21.05
N ALA A 226 7.70 32.42 21.99
CA ALA A 226 7.10 33.76 22.12
C ALA A 226 5.58 33.74 21.92
N ASP A 227 4.95 32.83 22.65
CA ASP A 227 3.56 32.45 22.49
C ASP A 227 2.60 33.65 22.54
N GLY A 228 1.66 33.71 21.59
CA GLY A 228 0.69 34.80 21.49
C GLY A 228 1.23 36.07 20.79
N THR A 229 2.50 36.11 20.37
CA THR A 229 3.11 37.28 19.75
C THR A 229 3.36 37.10 18.25
N LEU A 230 3.57 38.20 17.52
CA LEU A 230 3.95 38.16 16.09
C LEU A 230 5.26 37.39 15.85
N ALA A 231 6.14 37.29 16.86
CA ALA A 231 7.38 36.54 16.77
C ALA A 231 7.14 35.03 16.61
N GLN A 232 6.00 34.50 17.09
CA GLN A 232 5.59 33.12 16.89
C GLN A 232 5.39 32.80 15.41
N VAL A 233 4.66 33.67 14.69
CA VAL A 233 4.43 33.51 13.24
C VAL A 233 5.73 33.73 12.46
N ALA A 234 6.56 34.70 12.87
CA ALA A 234 7.86 34.93 12.26
C ALA A 234 8.80 33.72 12.40
N PHE A 235 8.81 33.05 13.56
CA PHE A 235 9.55 31.81 13.75
C PHE A 235 9.09 30.70 12.78
N ALA A 236 7.77 30.50 12.65
CA ALA A 236 7.22 29.56 11.69
C ALA A 236 7.61 29.90 10.24
N LEU A 237 7.64 31.20 9.91
CA LEU A 237 8.09 31.69 8.60
C LEU A 237 9.57 31.36 8.35
N CYS A 238 10.45 31.55 9.33
CA CYS A 238 11.85 31.17 9.23
C CYS A 238 12.04 29.65 9.02
N VAL A 239 11.29 28.82 9.76
CA VAL A 239 11.34 27.36 9.62
C VAL A 239 10.87 26.93 8.23
N THR A 240 9.76 27.49 7.73
CA THR A 240 9.25 27.17 6.38
C THR A 240 10.17 27.67 5.26
N PHE A 241 10.78 28.84 5.42
CA PHE A 241 11.77 29.36 4.48
C PHE A 241 12.99 28.44 4.39
N PHE A 242 13.57 28.07 5.54
CA PHE A 242 14.71 27.15 5.59
C PHE A 242 14.37 25.80 4.96
N ALA A 243 13.20 25.25 5.28
CA ALA A 243 12.74 24.00 4.69
C ALA A 243 12.55 24.10 3.17
N THR A 244 12.05 25.23 2.67
CA THR A 244 11.91 25.47 1.23
C THR A 244 13.28 25.50 0.54
N LEU A 245 14.28 26.14 1.14
CA LEU A 245 15.66 26.14 0.63
C LEU A 245 16.27 24.74 0.63
N MET A 246 16.08 23.97 1.70
CA MET A 246 16.53 22.58 1.78
C MET A 246 15.86 21.72 0.71
N GLN A 247 14.54 21.82 0.55
CA GLN A 247 13.79 21.09 -0.48
C GLN A 247 14.27 21.44 -1.90
N ALA A 248 14.48 22.72 -2.18
CA ALA A 248 14.92 23.19 -3.50
C ALA A 248 16.37 22.80 -3.83
N SER A 249 17.25 22.74 -2.83
CA SER A 249 18.67 22.39 -2.99
C SER A 249 18.91 20.89 -3.03
N VAL A 250 18.28 20.12 -2.14
CA VAL A 250 18.48 18.67 -2.03
C VAL A 250 17.75 17.92 -3.14
N ARG A 251 16.57 18.41 -3.57
CA ARG A 251 15.67 17.73 -4.53
C ARG A 251 15.61 16.22 -4.26
N PRO A 252 15.13 15.85 -3.07
CA PRO A 252 15.32 14.50 -2.53
C PRO A 252 14.56 13.43 -3.32
N TYR A 253 13.49 13.79 -4.02
CA TYR A 253 12.62 12.82 -4.68
C TYR A 253 13.26 12.25 -5.95
N VAL A 254 12.99 10.99 -6.26
CA VAL A 254 13.49 10.33 -7.48
C VAL A 254 12.89 10.96 -8.73
N GLU A 255 11.57 11.17 -8.70
CA GLU A 255 10.83 11.77 -9.80
C GLU A 255 10.92 13.31 -9.75
N GLY A 256 11.22 13.93 -10.89
CA GLY A 256 11.30 15.38 -10.98
C GLY A 256 9.96 16.07 -10.68
N LEU A 257 8.85 15.44 -11.07
CA LEU A 257 7.50 15.98 -10.85
C LEU A 257 7.13 16.00 -9.36
N ASP A 258 7.54 15.00 -8.59
CA ASP A 258 7.36 14.98 -7.13
C ASP A 258 8.23 16.06 -6.44
N ASN A 259 9.44 16.32 -6.94
CA ASN A 259 10.24 17.46 -6.48
C ASN A 259 9.56 18.80 -6.75
N VAL A 260 8.96 18.97 -7.93
CA VAL A 260 8.20 20.18 -8.28
C VAL A 260 7.00 20.32 -7.34
N LEU A 261 6.20 19.26 -7.17
CA LEU A 261 5.06 19.26 -6.27
C LEU A 261 5.45 19.60 -4.83
N ALA A 262 6.50 18.97 -4.31
CA ALA A 262 7.02 19.25 -2.97
C ALA A 262 7.51 20.69 -2.84
N THR A 263 8.18 21.23 -3.86
CA THR A 263 8.64 22.63 -3.85
C THR A 263 7.46 23.59 -3.86
N VAL A 264 6.45 23.36 -4.71
CA VAL A 264 5.21 24.16 -4.77
C VAL A 264 4.51 24.19 -3.42
N VAL A 265 4.36 23.03 -2.78
CA VAL A 265 3.76 22.88 -1.44
C VAL A 265 4.52 23.67 -0.37
N HIS A 266 5.85 23.62 -0.38
CA HIS A 266 6.68 24.35 0.57
C HIS A 266 6.57 25.87 0.37
N VAL A 267 6.63 26.34 -0.88
CA VAL A 267 6.44 27.75 -1.23
C VAL A 267 5.04 28.23 -0.83
N GLN A 268 4.01 27.42 -1.08
CA GLN A 268 2.64 27.74 -0.68
C GLN A 268 2.50 27.93 0.83
N LEU A 269 3.10 27.04 1.63
CA LEU A 269 3.08 27.16 3.08
C LEU A 269 3.81 28.43 3.56
N PHE A 270 4.94 28.78 2.94
CA PHE A 270 5.65 30.03 3.21
C PHE A 270 4.80 31.26 2.85
N LEU A 271 4.13 31.25 1.69
CA LEU A 271 3.24 32.32 1.26
C LEU A 271 2.02 32.45 2.18
N LEU A 272 1.46 31.34 2.65
CA LEU A 272 0.35 31.33 3.61
C LEU A 272 0.75 32.02 4.92
N LEU A 273 1.90 31.67 5.49
CA LEU A 273 2.41 32.30 6.70
C LEU A 273 2.80 33.76 6.48
N SER A 274 3.29 34.12 5.29
CA SER A 274 3.55 35.52 4.91
C SER A 274 2.25 36.32 4.86
N GLY A 275 1.23 35.78 4.20
CA GLY A 275 -0.11 36.38 4.12
C GLY A 275 -0.74 36.51 5.50
N LEU A 276 -0.48 35.57 6.41
CA LEU A 276 -0.89 35.64 7.80
C LEU A 276 -0.24 36.84 8.52
N ILE A 277 1.09 36.98 8.48
CA ILE A 277 1.77 38.13 9.12
C ILE A 277 1.23 39.44 8.55
N ILE A 278 1.14 39.56 7.22
CA ILE A 278 0.61 40.77 6.57
C ILE A 278 -0.82 41.05 7.04
N SER A 279 -1.68 40.03 7.10
CA SER A 279 -3.05 40.17 7.55
C SER A 279 -3.15 40.68 8.99
N THR A 280 -2.30 40.17 9.89
CA THR A 280 -2.26 40.64 11.28
C THR A 280 -1.76 42.07 11.42
N VAL A 281 -0.86 42.52 10.55
CA VAL A 281 -0.29 43.88 10.58
C VAL A 281 -1.23 44.89 9.92
N VAL A 282 -1.83 44.54 8.79
CA VAL A 282 -2.71 45.41 8.01
C VAL A 282 -4.16 45.40 8.54
N GLN A 283 -4.49 44.44 9.42
CA GLN A 283 -5.84 44.21 9.93
C GLN A 283 -6.87 43.93 8.82
N ASP A 284 -6.41 43.30 7.72
CA ASP A 284 -7.24 42.88 6.59
C ASP A 284 -6.95 41.41 6.25
N ILE A 285 -8.00 40.65 6.00
CA ILE A 285 -7.93 39.21 5.72
C ILE A 285 -7.78 38.90 4.22
N PHE A 286 -7.88 39.90 3.35
CA PHE A 286 -7.81 39.73 1.89
C PHE A 286 -6.53 39.00 1.44
N ALA A 287 -5.37 39.42 1.95
CA ALA A 287 -4.08 38.81 1.60
C ALA A 287 -4.05 37.32 1.98
N LEU A 288 -4.53 36.98 3.17
CA LEU A 288 -4.63 35.61 3.63
C LEU A 288 -5.60 34.80 2.75
N LYS A 289 -6.80 35.31 2.46
CA LYS A 289 -7.78 34.66 1.57
C LYS A 289 -7.23 34.44 0.15
N ALA A 290 -6.48 35.40 -0.39
CA ALA A 290 -5.83 35.26 -1.70
C ALA A 290 -4.76 34.14 -1.68
N CYS A 291 -3.92 34.09 -0.65
CA CYS A 291 -2.94 33.01 -0.49
C CYS A 291 -3.61 31.64 -0.39
N ILE A 292 -4.71 31.54 0.35
CA ILE A 292 -5.53 30.35 0.50
C ILE A 292 -6.07 29.85 -0.84
N VAL A 293 -6.70 30.75 -1.60
CA VAL A 293 -7.26 30.43 -2.92
C VAL A 293 -6.14 29.99 -3.85
N ALA A 294 -5.01 30.69 -3.84
CA ALA A 294 -3.83 30.31 -4.61
C ALA A 294 -3.29 28.93 -4.23
N MET A 295 -3.32 28.55 -2.95
CA MET A 295 -2.96 27.18 -2.54
C MET A 295 -3.88 26.15 -3.20
N LEU A 296 -5.20 26.30 -3.03
CA LEU A 296 -6.20 25.36 -3.55
C LEU A 296 -6.16 25.26 -5.08
N CYS A 297 -6.01 26.38 -5.77
CA CYS A 297 -6.00 26.44 -7.23
C CYS A 297 -4.71 25.92 -7.87
N VAL A 298 -3.61 25.77 -7.12
CA VAL A 298 -2.32 25.34 -7.67
C VAL A 298 -1.94 23.93 -7.24
N SER A 299 -2.01 23.59 -5.94
CA SER A 299 -1.51 22.28 -5.48
C SER A 299 -2.51 21.15 -5.71
N LEU A 300 -3.82 21.40 -5.61
CA LEU A 300 -4.82 20.37 -5.89
C LEU A 300 -4.81 19.95 -7.37
N PRO A 301 -4.83 20.86 -8.37
CA PRO A 301 -4.77 20.45 -9.77
C PRO A 301 -3.46 19.75 -10.11
N LEU A 302 -2.32 20.22 -9.59
CA LEU A 302 -1.04 19.58 -9.81
C LEU A 302 -1.02 18.15 -9.23
N ALA A 303 -1.57 17.96 -8.03
CA ALA A 303 -1.71 16.64 -7.44
C ALA A 303 -2.64 15.73 -8.26
N ILE A 304 -3.76 16.25 -8.76
CA ILE A 304 -4.69 15.51 -9.64
C ILE A 304 -3.98 15.09 -10.93
N VAL A 305 -3.21 15.98 -11.56
CA VAL A 305 -2.42 15.67 -12.77
C VAL A 305 -1.41 14.57 -12.50
N ILE A 306 -0.71 14.62 -11.36
CA ILE A 306 0.26 13.59 -10.96
C ILE A 306 -0.44 12.24 -10.75
N ILE A 307 -1.55 12.23 -10.02
CA ILE A 307 -2.34 11.02 -9.77
C ILE A 307 -2.84 10.43 -11.08
N TYR A 308 -3.40 11.26 -11.96
CA TYR A 308 -3.87 10.83 -13.27
C TYR A 308 -2.75 10.23 -14.11
N LYS A 309 -1.57 10.88 -14.14
CA LYS A 309 -0.41 10.37 -14.85
C LYS A 309 0.03 9.01 -14.31
N ARG A 310 0.12 8.85 -12.99
CA ARG A 310 0.49 7.57 -12.35
C ARG A 310 -0.54 6.46 -12.59
N LEU A 311 -1.84 6.79 -12.54
CA LEU A 311 -2.91 5.83 -12.85
C LEU A 311 -2.80 5.36 -14.31
N ARG A 312 -2.52 6.28 -15.24
CA ARG A 312 -2.33 5.96 -16.65
C ARG A 312 -1.08 5.11 -16.89
N GLU A 313 0.04 5.45 -16.26
CA GLU A 313 1.29 4.68 -16.35
C GLU A 313 1.09 3.25 -15.79
N GLY A 314 0.39 3.11 -14.66
CA GLY A 314 0.07 1.81 -14.07
C GLY A 314 -0.86 0.96 -14.94
N GLN A 315 -1.89 1.57 -15.55
CA GLN A 315 -2.73 0.88 -16.53
C GLN A 315 -1.92 0.42 -17.74
N GLN A 316 -1.01 1.25 -18.25
CA GLN A 316 -0.20 0.94 -19.42
C GLN A 316 0.78 -0.22 -19.15
N GLN A 317 1.37 -0.29 -17.96
CA GLN A 317 2.20 -1.44 -17.54
C GLN A 317 1.37 -2.72 -17.45
N SER A 318 0.19 -2.68 -16.83
CA SER A 318 -0.68 -3.87 -16.74
C SER A 318 -1.09 -4.42 -18.11
N LEU A 319 -1.29 -3.54 -19.10
CA LEU A 319 -1.59 -3.95 -20.48
C LEU A 319 -0.39 -4.59 -21.16
N GLN A 320 0.83 -4.11 -20.88
CA GLN A 320 2.06 -4.69 -21.41
C GLN A 320 2.34 -6.07 -20.82
N ASP A 321 2.17 -6.24 -19.51
CA ASP A 321 2.35 -7.54 -18.84
C ASP A 321 1.36 -8.60 -19.38
N ILE A 322 0.13 -8.19 -19.69
CA ILE A 322 -0.87 -9.06 -20.33
C ILE A 322 -0.46 -9.43 -21.76
N ASP A 323 0.01 -8.48 -22.58
CA ASP A 323 0.48 -8.79 -23.95
C ASP A 323 1.71 -9.71 -23.95
N GLU A 324 2.63 -9.52 -23.00
CA GLU A 324 3.80 -10.40 -22.82
C GLU A 324 3.41 -11.81 -22.35
N ALA A 325 2.46 -11.93 -21.41
CA ALA A 325 1.95 -13.24 -20.98
C ALA A 325 1.25 -13.98 -22.13
N VAL A 326 0.43 -13.28 -22.92
CA VAL A 326 -0.25 -13.85 -24.09
C VAL A 326 0.74 -14.25 -25.19
N ARG A 327 1.83 -13.48 -25.39
CA ARG A 327 2.92 -13.87 -26.31
C ARG A 327 3.70 -15.08 -25.80
N GLY A 328 3.96 -15.15 -24.49
CA GLY A 328 4.63 -16.29 -23.85
C GLY A 328 3.84 -17.58 -24.05
N GLU A 329 2.53 -17.56 -23.80
CA GLU A 329 1.67 -18.73 -24.01
C GLU A 329 1.58 -19.15 -25.49
N LYS A 330 1.57 -18.20 -26.44
CA LYS A 330 1.63 -18.54 -27.88
C LYS A 330 2.97 -19.16 -28.29
N GLN A 331 4.05 -18.82 -27.60
CA GLN A 331 5.39 -19.35 -27.90
C GLN A 331 5.60 -20.74 -27.25
N GLU A 332 5.07 -20.97 -26.05
CA GLU A 332 5.09 -22.28 -25.38
C GLU A 332 4.08 -23.26 -25.99
N GLY A 333 2.90 -22.80 -26.41
CA GLY A 333 1.94 -23.61 -27.17
C GLY A 333 2.43 -24.01 -28.57
N GLY A 334 3.51 -23.39 -29.06
CA GLY A 334 4.23 -23.77 -30.28
C GLY A 334 5.49 -24.62 -30.04
N MET A 335 5.82 -24.96 -28.79
CA MET A 335 6.98 -25.78 -28.48
C MET A 335 6.69 -27.25 -28.82
N MET A 336 7.10 -27.66 -30.02
CA MET A 336 6.98 -29.01 -30.55
C MET A 336 7.32 -30.07 -29.49
N LEU A 337 6.38 -30.99 -29.28
CA LEU A 337 6.62 -32.31 -28.68
C LEU A 337 7.73 -33.02 -29.47
N ARG A 338 8.99 -32.80 -29.09
CA ARG A 338 10.11 -33.59 -29.60
C ARG A 338 10.12 -34.91 -28.82
N GLY A 339 9.30 -35.85 -29.28
CA GLY A 339 9.35 -37.24 -28.83
C GLY A 339 10.78 -37.76 -28.98
N ARG A 340 11.41 -38.09 -27.86
CA ARG A 340 12.69 -38.80 -27.84
C ARG A 340 12.35 -40.29 -27.93
N GLU A 341 12.51 -40.87 -29.11
CA GLU A 341 12.55 -42.33 -29.25
C GLU A 341 13.75 -42.86 -28.46
N SER A 342 13.51 -43.42 -27.28
CA SER A 342 14.43 -44.39 -26.69
C SER A 342 14.13 -45.74 -27.33
N SER A 343 14.89 -46.08 -28.37
CA SER A 343 14.96 -47.44 -28.88
C SER A 343 15.83 -48.26 -27.91
N GLU A 344 15.21 -48.94 -26.96
CA GLU A 344 15.84 -50.12 -26.35
C GLU A 344 15.75 -51.27 -27.36
N ARG A 345 16.90 -51.85 -27.69
CA ARG A 345 16.98 -53.04 -28.55
C ARG A 345 16.37 -54.23 -27.81
N PRO A 346 15.42 -54.98 -28.40
CA PRO A 346 14.98 -56.23 -27.81
C PRO A 346 16.10 -57.27 -27.95
N GLY A 347 16.40 -57.96 -26.84
CA GLY A 347 17.11 -59.23 -26.89
C GLY A 347 16.26 -60.26 -27.64
N GLU A 348 16.95 -61.15 -28.35
CA GLU A 348 16.35 -62.29 -29.02
C GLU A 348 15.57 -63.17 -28.02
N ASP A 349 14.50 -63.77 -28.52
CA ASP A 349 13.61 -64.75 -27.89
C ASP A 349 12.41 -64.15 -27.14
N ASP A 350 11.36 -63.82 -27.90
CA ASP A 350 9.96 -64.24 -27.64
C ASP A 350 9.03 -63.67 -28.74
N GLU A 351 8.38 -64.57 -29.47
CA GLU A 351 7.28 -64.22 -30.38
C GLU A 351 6.08 -63.69 -29.56
N GLU A 352 5.42 -62.67 -30.11
CA GLU A 352 4.14 -62.13 -29.64
C GLU A 352 4.21 -61.07 -28.51
N SER A 353 4.68 -59.85 -28.82
CA SER A 353 4.32 -58.67 -28.02
C SER A 353 4.04 -57.43 -28.87
N GLY A 354 2.87 -56.82 -28.66
CA GLY A 354 2.49 -55.54 -29.26
C GLY A 354 3.23 -54.40 -28.58
N GLY A 355 3.85 -53.52 -29.39
CA GLY A 355 4.58 -52.35 -28.88
C GLY A 355 3.67 -51.42 -28.08
N LYS A 356 4.05 -51.15 -26.83
CA LYS A 356 3.44 -50.13 -25.98
C LYS A 356 4.23 -48.83 -26.11
N ALA A 357 3.58 -47.73 -26.48
CA ALA A 357 4.13 -46.39 -26.43
C ALA A 357 3.41 -45.60 -25.33
N GLY A 358 4.12 -45.16 -24.30
CA GLY A 358 3.59 -44.32 -23.23
C GLY A 358 3.82 -42.84 -23.53
N PHE A 359 2.79 -42.01 -23.34
CA PHE A 359 2.90 -40.56 -23.40
C PHE A 359 2.63 -39.96 -22.02
N SER A 360 3.39 -38.92 -21.66
CA SER A 360 3.21 -38.16 -20.42
C SER A 360 3.17 -36.67 -20.76
N TYR A 361 2.24 -35.94 -20.15
CA TYR A 361 2.21 -34.49 -20.17
C TYR A 361 2.01 -33.94 -18.75
N VAL A 362 2.51 -32.71 -18.52
CA VAL A 362 2.47 -32.05 -17.21
C VAL A 362 1.57 -30.83 -17.33
N ILE A 363 0.49 -30.77 -16.55
CA ILE A 363 -0.34 -29.57 -16.40
C ILE A 363 -0.25 -29.12 -14.95
N ARG A 364 0.20 -27.88 -14.73
CA ARG A 364 0.27 -27.21 -13.42
C ARG A 364 0.83 -28.09 -12.28
N ASN A 365 2.12 -28.43 -12.36
CA ASN A 365 2.91 -29.00 -11.27
C ASN A 365 2.46 -30.34 -10.67
N GLU A 366 1.50 -31.04 -11.27
CA GLU A 366 1.20 -32.44 -10.96
C GLU A 366 1.43 -33.30 -12.21
N SER A 367 2.26 -34.35 -12.08
CA SER A 367 2.40 -35.37 -13.12
C SER A 367 1.19 -36.30 -13.06
N ARG A 368 0.33 -36.29 -14.06
CA ARG A 368 -0.73 -37.30 -14.23
C ARG A 368 -0.37 -38.21 -15.40
N THR A 369 -0.44 -39.52 -15.18
CA THR A 369 -0.32 -40.55 -16.21
C THR A 369 -1.58 -40.55 -17.06
N ALA A 370 -1.43 -40.46 -18.38
CA ALA A 370 -2.56 -40.45 -19.29
C ALA A 370 -2.28 -41.35 -20.50
N PHE A 371 -3.16 -42.34 -20.67
CA PHE A 371 -3.37 -43.20 -21.83
C PHE A 371 -2.32 -44.27 -22.15
N PHE A 372 -2.81 -45.51 -22.22
CA PHE A 372 -2.23 -46.58 -23.03
C PHE A 372 -3.09 -46.77 -24.29
N ALA A 373 -2.45 -46.82 -25.45
CA ALA A 373 -3.08 -47.24 -26.69
C ALA A 373 -2.43 -48.55 -27.15
N GLU A 374 -3.17 -49.66 -27.10
CA GLU A 374 -2.72 -50.93 -27.65
C GLU A 374 -3.38 -51.16 -29.03
N LYS A 375 -2.55 -51.36 -30.06
CA LYS A 375 -3.04 -51.64 -31.41
C LYS A 375 -3.27 -53.15 -31.57
N ARG A 376 -4.52 -53.60 -31.48
CA ARG A 376 -4.93 -54.92 -31.98
C ARG A 376 -5.84 -54.77 -33.21
N ARG A 377 -5.62 -55.63 -34.20
CA ARG A 377 -6.27 -55.67 -35.54
C ARG A 377 -7.59 -54.89 -35.62
N GLY A 378 -7.50 -53.65 -36.11
CA GLY A 378 -8.64 -52.86 -36.56
C GLY A 378 -9.46 -52.10 -35.51
N SER A 379 -9.08 -52.08 -34.23
CA SER A 379 -9.80 -51.31 -33.19
C SER A 379 -8.84 -50.60 -32.24
N LEU A 380 -9.18 -49.36 -31.86
CA LEU A 380 -8.51 -48.59 -30.79
C LEU A 380 -9.35 -48.73 -29.52
N GLN A 381 -8.81 -49.39 -28.50
CA GLN A 381 -9.38 -49.42 -27.15
C GLN A 381 -8.49 -48.61 -26.21
N GLY A 382 -9.10 -47.73 -25.44
CA GLY A 382 -8.46 -47.01 -24.33
C GLY A 382 -9.09 -47.44 -23.02
N SER A 383 -8.27 -47.59 -21.97
CA SER A 383 -8.72 -47.80 -20.60
C SER A 383 -8.05 -46.78 -19.68
N TYR A 384 -8.79 -46.31 -18.68
CA TYR A 384 -8.25 -45.59 -17.53
C TYR A 384 -7.98 -46.60 -16.39
N GLU A 385 -6.88 -46.42 -15.66
CA GLU A 385 -6.76 -46.96 -14.30
C GLU A 385 -7.24 -45.86 -13.35
N GLU A 386 -8.38 -46.07 -12.69
CA GLU A 386 -8.69 -45.41 -11.43
C GLU A 386 -8.13 -46.28 -10.31
N GLU A 387 -7.46 -45.65 -9.34
CA GLU A 387 -7.16 -46.27 -8.04
C GLU A 387 -8.49 -46.54 -7.33
N ASP A 388 -9.09 -47.69 -7.59
CA ASP A 388 -9.77 -48.57 -6.63
C ASP A 388 -10.47 -49.71 -7.39
N ASP A 389 -10.37 -50.93 -6.85
CA ASP A 389 -10.83 -52.19 -7.45
C ASP A 389 -12.28 -52.13 -7.99
N ILE A 390 -12.46 -52.09 -9.31
CA ILE A 390 -13.45 -52.81 -10.16
C ILE A 390 -13.33 -52.29 -11.61
N ALA A 391 -12.85 -53.14 -12.53
CA ALA A 391 -12.82 -52.83 -13.96
C ALA A 391 -14.22 -52.96 -14.59
N VAL A 392 -14.74 -51.87 -15.18
CA VAL A 392 -15.96 -51.92 -16.03
C VAL A 392 -15.55 -51.71 -17.49
N PRO A 393 -15.90 -52.61 -18.42
CA PRO A 393 -15.57 -52.44 -19.84
C PRO A 393 -16.55 -51.46 -20.50
N VAL A 394 -16.03 -50.36 -21.05
CA VAL A 394 -16.79 -49.52 -21.99
C VAL A 394 -16.80 -50.22 -23.35
N ALA A 395 -17.94 -50.79 -23.73
CA ALA A 395 -18.17 -51.39 -25.03
C ALA A 395 -18.75 -50.37 -26.01
N GLY A 396 -18.06 -50.14 -27.14
CA GLY A 396 -18.66 -49.70 -28.40
C GLY A 396 -18.41 -48.24 -28.81
N ALA A 397 -17.43 -48.04 -29.69
CA ALA A 397 -17.47 -46.95 -30.67
C ALA A 397 -17.77 -47.58 -32.03
N ALA A 398 -18.95 -47.29 -32.60
CA ALA A 398 -19.30 -47.69 -33.96
C ALA A 398 -18.97 -46.54 -34.93
N LEU A 399 -18.25 -46.86 -36.01
CA LEU A 399 -18.11 -45.99 -37.17
C LEU A 399 -19.46 -45.92 -37.89
N VAL A 400 -20.04 -44.72 -37.96
CA VAL A 400 -21.22 -44.47 -38.80
C VAL A 400 -20.74 -44.08 -40.19
N ASP A 401 -20.86 -45.00 -41.15
CA ASP A 401 -20.74 -44.71 -42.58
C ASP A 401 -22.04 -44.03 -43.06
N ASP A 402 -21.94 -42.80 -43.58
CA ASP A 402 -23.05 -42.11 -44.24
C ASP A 402 -22.96 -42.33 -45.77
N PRO A 403 -23.91 -43.03 -46.41
CA PRO A 403 -23.78 -43.46 -47.80
C PRO A 403 -24.10 -42.38 -48.86
N HIS A 404 -24.20 -41.09 -48.52
CA HIS A 404 -24.58 -40.04 -49.48
C HIS A 404 -23.69 -38.77 -49.52
N ALA A 405 -22.40 -38.85 -49.18
CA ALA A 405 -21.46 -37.74 -49.38
C ALA A 405 -20.45 -38.00 -50.52
N LEU A 406 -20.80 -37.60 -51.75
CA LEU A 406 -19.90 -37.53 -52.89
C LEU A 406 -19.17 -36.17 -52.91
N SER A 407 -17.94 -36.10 -52.37
CA SER A 407 -16.82 -35.25 -52.85
C SER A 407 -15.61 -35.36 -51.92
N PHE A 408 -14.41 -35.29 -52.51
CA PHE A 408 -13.09 -35.45 -51.88
C PHE A 408 -12.78 -34.36 -50.83
N ASP A 409 -13.07 -34.63 -49.56
CA ASP A 409 -12.34 -34.12 -48.37
C ASP A 409 -12.99 -34.74 -47.12
N GLN A 410 -12.45 -35.86 -46.61
CA GLN A 410 -12.98 -36.49 -45.39
C GLN A 410 -12.04 -36.26 -44.21
N ALA A 411 -12.38 -35.22 -43.43
CA ALA A 411 -11.91 -35.03 -42.07
C ALA A 411 -12.61 -36.04 -41.14
N ASN A 412 -11.86 -36.95 -40.52
CA ASN A 412 -12.38 -37.83 -39.49
C ASN A 412 -12.58 -37.02 -38.20
N VAL A 413 -13.83 -36.66 -37.91
CA VAL A 413 -14.22 -36.04 -36.64
C VAL A 413 -14.75 -37.15 -35.72
N VAL A 414 -14.05 -37.41 -34.62
CA VAL A 414 -14.53 -38.30 -33.56
C VAL A 414 -15.38 -37.47 -32.61
N ARG A 415 -16.69 -37.74 -32.53
CA ARG A 415 -17.56 -37.20 -31.48
C ARG A 415 -17.70 -38.24 -30.38
N MET A 416 -17.35 -37.85 -29.16
CA MET A 416 -17.68 -38.61 -27.96
C MET A 416 -18.98 -38.04 -27.38
N THR A 417 -20.01 -38.86 -27.27
CA THR A 417 -21.23 -38.54 -26.51
C THR A 417 -21.25 -39.39 -25.24
N PRO A 418 -21.42 -38.80 -24.05
CA PRO A 418 -21.60 -39.58 -22.84
C PRO A 418 -22.99 -40.22 -22.86
N THR A 419 -23.06 -41.52 -22.61
CA THR A 419 -24.31 -42.19 -22.22
C THR A 419 -24.45 -42.09 -20.71
N ASP A 420 -25.61 -41.60 -20.30
CA ASP A 420 -26.15 -41.47 -18.95
C ASP A 420 -25.80 -40.18 -18.18
N LEU A 421 -26.86 -39.41 -17.96
CA LEU A 421 -26.92 -38.09 -17.33
C LEU A 421 -26.99 -38.20 -15.81
N ASP A 422 -26.27 -37.30 -15.12
CA ASP A 422 -26.83 -36.56 -13.99
C ASP A 422 -26.73 -35.05 -14.31
N GLU A 423 -27.86 -34.35 -14.17
CA GLU A 423 -27.99 -32.90 -14.41
C GLU A 423 -27.24 -32.11 -13.31
N ASP A 424 -25.98 -31.71 -13.56
CA ASP A 424 -25.40 -30.41 -13.10
C ASP A 424 -23.86 -30.31 -13.34
N THR A 425 -23.39 -30.64 -14.54
CA THR A 425 -22.01 -30.32 -14.94
C THR A 425 -21.96 -29.70 -16.34
N SER A 426 -21.47 -28.46 -16.42
CA SER A 426 -21.15 -27.82 -17.70
C SER A 426 -19.96 -28.51 -18.35
N VAL A 427 -20.20 -29.32 -19.37
CA VAL A 427 -19.17 -29.99 -20.17
C VAL A 427 -18.65 -29.04 -21.24
N VAL A 428 -17.34 -28.76 -21.21
CA VAL A 428 -16.60 -28.19 -22.33
C VAL A 428 -16.38 -29.30 -23.36
N THR A 429 -16.99 -29.19 -24.53
CA THR A 429 -16.74 -30.10 -25.65
C THR A 429 -15.51 -29.62 -26.43
N GLU A 430 -14.35 -30.21 -26.17
CA GLU A 430 -13.16 -30.03 -27.02
C GLU A 430 -13.25 -30.96 -28.24
N SER A 431 -13.05 -30.41 -29.44
CA SER A 431 -13.03 -31.17 -30.69
C SER A 431 -11.59 -31.37 -31.16
N ALA A 432 -11.10 -32.60 -31.14
CA ALA A 432 -9.79 -32.94 -31.70
C ALA A 432 -9.87 -33.17 -33.22
N LYS A 433 -8.95 -32.57 -33.97
CA LYS A 433 -8.83 -32.75 -35.43
C LYS A 433 -7.57 -33.56 -35.75
N VAL A 434 -7.73 -34.71 -36.41
CA VAL A 434 -6.60 -35.53 -36.86
C VAL A 434 -6.04 -34.93 -38.15
N VAL A 435 -4.76 -34.57 -38.17
CA VAL A 435 -4.15 -33.87 -39.31
C VAL A 435 -3.39 -34.81 -40.25
N ASP A 436 -2.85 -35.94 -39.79
CA ASP A 436 -2.19 -36.90 -40.69
C ASP A 436 -2.03 -38.30 -40.04
N ALA A 437 -2.51 -39.34 -40.72
CA ALA A 437 -2.48 -40.73 -40.23
C ALA A 437 -1.09 -41.39 -40.33
N LYS A 438 -0.09 -40.75 -40.95
CA LYS A 438 1.27 -41.30 -41.05
C LYS A 438 2.25 -40.81 -39.98
N THR A 439 1.95 -39.73 -39.27
CA THR A 439 2.91 -39.09 -38.33
C THR A 439 2.41 -38.99 -36.89
N SER A 440 1.21 -39.48 -36.58
CA SER A 440 0.64 -39.50 -35.22
C SER A 440 0.76 -38.16 -34.49
N SER A 441 0.55 -37.05 -35.21
CA SER A 441 0.47 -35.72 -34.60
C SER A 441 -0.99 -35.37 -34.30
N LEU A 442 -1.24 -34.96 -33.06
CA LEU A 442 -2.52 -34.49 -32.55
C LEU A 442 -2.37 -33.00 -32.23
N THR A 443 -3.29 -32.19 -32.75
CA THR A 443 -3.40 -30.77 -32.38
C THR A 443 -4.69 -30.59 -31.59
N LEU A 444 -4.57 -30.20 -30.32
CA LEU A 444 -5.70 -29.78 -29.48
C LEU A 444 -6.10 -28.35 -29.88
N GLN A 445 -7.41 -28.08 -29.97
CA GLN A 445 -7.94 -26.76 -30.33
C GLN A 445 -8.93 -26.26 -29.30
#